data_AF-A0AA37MR76-F1
#
_entry.id   AF-A0AA37MR76-F1
#
_cell.length_a   1.000
_cell.length_b   1.000
_cell.length_c   1.000
_cell.angle_alpha   90.00
_cell.angle_beta   90.00
_cell.angle_gamma   90.00
#
_symmetry.space_group_name_H-M   'P 1'
#
loop_
_entity.id
_entity.type
_entity.pdbx_description
1 polymer ?
#
loop_
_entity_poly.entity_id
_entity_poly.type
_entity_poly.pdbx_seq_one_letter_code
_entity_poly.pdbx_strand_id
1 'polypeptide(L)'
;MMQSKTGPRLYAAFAISAALLALAGCNSPMPPGSSGASGVVPVDQREPSGADAHGAQAAIKELALPPQKPLTPNAEYARFPRYVGTLGDRQIEMKLGAKTDEPSGVHGEYKFAGSPNVILVAGDRDGDTLEIEESNDGTHITGNWVGKFAADGSVSGERMDPDESNAQPFDLRPAVPGKALPPMGAAKAPAAPSLEPAPPAPPKNSVGGTSNVIIGE
;
A
#
# COMPACT_ATOMS: atom_id res chain seq x y z
N MET A 1 16.98 -33.90 -31.29
CA MET A 1 17.34 -32.53 -31.74
C MET A 1 16.26 -31.58 -31.26
N MET A 2 16.56 -30.71 -30.28
CA MET A 2 16.78 -29.26 -30.47
C MET A 2 15.45 -28.47 -30.62
N GLN A 3 15.11 -27.40 -29.88
CA GLN A 3 15.72 -26.68 -28.77
C GLN A 3 14.61 -25.88 -28.05
N SER A 4 14.73 -25.78 -26.73
CA SER A 4 14.04 -24.82 -25.85
C SER A 4 14.51 -23.39 -26.14
N LYS A 5 13.59 -22.43 -26.23
CA LYS A 5 13.90 -20.99 -26.26
C LYS A 5 13.60 -20.38 -24.90
N THR A 6 14.60 -20.41 -24.03
CA THR A 6 14.67 -19.61 -22.81
C THR A 6 15.23 -18.23 -23.18
N GLY A 7 14.45 -17.16 -22.98
CA GLY A 7 14.90 -15.78 -23.18
C GLY A 7 15.76 -15.28 -22.01
N PRO A 8 16.71 -14.34 -22.24
CA PRO A 8 17.65 -13.91 -21.22
C PRO A 8 17.02 -12.93 -20.24
N ARG A 9 17.21 -13.19 -18.95
CA ARG A 9 17.00 -12.24 -17.85
C ARG A 9 18.13 -11.21 -17.89
N LEU A 10 17.80 -9.94 -18.05
CA LEU A 10 18.71 -8.82 -17.87
C LEU A 10 18.93 -8.62 -16.36
N TYR A 11 20.08 -9.09 -15.86
CA TYR A 11 20.60 -8.70 -14.56
C TYR A 11 21.31 -7.36 -14.72
N ALA A 12 20.77 -6.30 -14.13
CA ALA A 12 21.49 -5.04 -13.95
C ALA A 12 22.50 -5.23 -12.81
N ALA A 13 23.79 -5.27 -13.17
CA ALA A 13 24.89 -5.32 -12.23
C ALA A 13 25.06 -3.96 -11.54
N PHE A 14 24.88 -3.92 -10.23
CA PHE A 14 25.34 -2.82 -9.38
C PHE A 14 26.88 -2.83 -9.37
N ALA A 15 27.50 -1.85 -10.02
CA ALA A 15 28.89 -1.52 -9.83
C ALA A 15 29.01 -0.50 -8.69
N ILE A 16 29.25 -0.98 -7.46
CA ILE A 16 29.72 -0.13 -6.37
C ILE A 16 31.21 -0.42 -6.20
N SER A 17 32.02 0.50 -6.71
CA SER A 17 33.47 0.49 -6.57
C SER A 17 33.86 0.52 -5.09
N ALA A 18 34.71 -0.43 -4.72
CA ALA A 18 35.45 -0.42 -3.47
C ALA A 18 36.44 0.75 -3.45
N ALA A 19 36.39 1.58 -2.40
CA ALA A 19 37.47 2.47 -2.02
C ALA A 19 37.87 2.13 -0.58
N LEU A 20 38.99 1.44 -0.44
CA LEU A 20 39.62 1.04 0.81
C LEU A 20 40.93 1.82 0.94
N LEU A 21 41.14 2.39 2.13
CA LEU A 21 42.38 2.91 2.74
C LEU A 21 42.96 4.26 2.28
N ALA A 22 42.80 5.26 3.16
CA ALA A 22 43.90 6.11 3.62
C ALA A 22 43.56 6.73 5.00
N LEU A 23 43.72 5.98 6.10
CA LEU A 23 43.90 6.59 7.43
C LEU A 23 45.38 6.93 7.59
N ALA A 24 45.74 8.15 7.21
CA ALA A 24 47.04 8.73 7.50
C ALA A 24 46.86 10.18 7.97
N GLY A 25 46.97 10.37 9.29
CA GLY A 25 47.50 11.56 9.96
C GLY A 25 46.93 12.93 9.59
N CYS A 26 45.96 13.40 10.38
CA CYS A 26 45.76 14.84 10.62
C CYS A 26 46.07 15.15 12.09
N ASN A 27 47.33 15.03 12.49
CA ASN A 27 47.84 15.69 13.69
C ASN A 27 48.13 17.14 13.31
N SER A 28 47.11 18.01 13.40
CA SER A 28 47.37 19.45 13.35
C SER A 28 47.94 19.89 14.70
N PRO A 29 49.00 20.73 14.72
CA PRO A 29 49.54 21.25 15.97
C PRO A 29 48.51 22.15 16.65
N MET A 30 48.20 21.82 17.91
CA MET A 30 47.42 22.66 18.82
C MET A 30 48.18 23.98 19.04
N PRO A 31 47.52 25.16 18.94
CA PRO A 31 48.19 26.42 19.27
C PRO A 31 48.60 26.42 20.75
N PRO A 32 49.79 26.94 21.10
CA PRO A 32 50.23 27.01 22.49
C PRO A 32 49.42 28.08 23.21
N GLY A 33 48.44 27.64 24.02
CA GLY A 33 47.63 28.56 24.80
C GLY A 33 46.35 27.94 25.34
N SER A 34 46.42 26.82 26.05
CA SER A 34 45.29 26.35 26.86
C SER A 34 45.79 25.83 28.21
N SER A 35 46.20 26.78 29.04
CA SER A 35 46.24 26.60 30.49
C SER A 35 45.16 27.50 31.09
N GLY A 36 44.12 26.88 31.63
CA GLY A 36 43.19 27.55 32.55
C GLY A 36 41.77 27.77 32.01
N ALA A 37 40.84 27.05 32.64
CA ALA A 37 39.50 27.45 33.05
C ALA A 37 38.68 28.46 32.21
N SER A 38 37.39 28.12 32.03
CA SER A 38 36.27 28.98 31.64
C SER A 38 36.19 29.38 30.16
N GLY A 39 35.60 28.50 29.36
CA GLY A 39 35.06 28.81 28.03
C GLY A 39 33.54 28.84 28.01
N VAL A 40 32.90 29.45 29.00
CA VAL A 40 31.51 29.91 28.83
C VAL A 40 31.61 31.26 28.15
N VAL A 41 31.26 31.34 26.87
CA VAL A 41 31.13 32.62 26.16
C VAL A 41 30.20 33.50 27.02
N PRO A 42 30.61 34.73 27.42
CA PRO A 42 29.77 35.61 28.22
C PRO A 42 28.39 35.73 27.57
N VAL A 43 27.32 35.76 28.37
CA VAL A 43 25.93 35.89 27.86
C VAL A 43 25.80 37.09 26.91
N ASP A 44 26.58 38.15 27.14
CA ASP A 44 26.60 39.36 26.33
C ASP A 44 27.34 39.22 24.98
N GLN A 45 28.06 38.11 24.77
CA GLN A 45 28.73 37.73 23.53
C GLN A 45 28.10 36.49 22.86
N ARG A 46 27.07 35.89 23.48
CA ARG A 46 26.28 34.85 22.84
C ARG A 46 25.35 35.56 21.86
N GLU A 47 25.45 35.23 20.57
CA GLU A 47 24.49 35.64 19.56
C GLU A 47 23.07 35.46 20.14
N PRO A 48 22.23 36.53 20.16
CA PRO A 48 20.93 36.45 20.79
C PRO A 48 20.15 35.31 20.13
N SER A 49 19.58 34.44 20.95
CA SER A 49 18.80 33.29 20.50
C SER A 49 17.61 33.81 19.68
N GLY A 50 17.75 33.85 18.36
CA GLY A 50 16.76 34.45 17.45
C GLY A 50 17.30 35.48 16.46
N ALA A 51 18.56 35.92 16.54
CA ALA A 51 19.19 36.61 15.40
C ALA A 51 19.45 35.59 14.28
N ASP A 52 19.09 35.96 13.05
CA ASP A 52 19.36 35.20 11.83
C ASP A 52 20.88 35.17 11.58
N ALA A 53 21.56 34.24 12.25
CA ALA A 53 22.99 34.04 12.11
C ALA A 53 23.28 33.69 10.65
N HIS A 54 23.86 34.65 9.92
CA HIS A 54 24.31 34.50 8.52
C HIS A 54 23.23 34.19 7.48
N GLY A 55 21.98 34.63 7.66
CA GLY A 55 20.93 34.38 6.67
C GLY A 55 20.46 32.92 6.64
N ALA A 56 20.72 32.15 7.70
CA ALA A 56 20.27 30.78 7.85
C ALA A 56 18.75 30.67 7.66
N GLN A 57 17.96 31.64 8.14
CA GLN A 57 16.51 31.62 7.98
C GLN A 57 16.10 31.85 6.52
N ALA A 58 16.82 32.73 5.80
CA ALA A 58 16.61 32.93 4.37
C ALA A 58 16.99 31.70 3.55
N ALA A 59 18.11 31.06 3.87
CA ALA A 59 18.55 29.81 3.26
C ALA A 59 17.57 28.66 3.55
N ILE A 60 17.10 28.52 4.79
CA ILE A 60 16.06 27.53 5.16
C ILE A 60 14.78 27.75 4.35
N LYS A 61 14.38 29.01 4.15
CA LYS A 61 13.17 29.34 3.38
C LYS A 61 13.34 29.13 1.87
N GLU A 62 14.55 29.35 1.34
CA GLU A 62 14.89 29.08 -0.06
C GLU A 62 14.97 27.58 -0.35
N LEU A 63 15.46 26.79 0.61
CA LEU A 63 15.52 25.32 0.51
C LEU A 63 14.21 24.62 0.91
N ALA A 64 13.25 25.34 1.49
CA ALA A 64 11.99 24.75 1.89
C ALA A 64 11.21 24.27 0.66
N LEU A 65 10.87 22.98 0.64
CA LEU A 65 9.99 22.45 -0.39
C LEU A 65 8.63 23.18 -0.34
N PRO A 66 8.02 23.46 -1.51
CA PRO A 66 6.71 24.08 -1.54
C PRO A 66 5.70 23.21 -0.76
N PRO A 67 4.73 23.84 -0.07
CA PRO A 67 3.71 23.10 0.67
C PRO A 67 2.94 22.19 -0.30
N GLN A 68 2.86 20.91 0.04
CA GLN A 68 2.17 19.94 -0.80
C GLN A 68 0.66 20.20 -0.76
N LYS A 69 0.04 20.16 -1.94
CA LYS A 69 -1.40 20.37 -2.08
C LYS A 69 -2.13 19.13 -1.53
N PRO A 70 -3.12 19.30 -0.62
CA PRO A 70 -3.93 18.17 -0.17
C PRO A 70 -4.67 17.49 -1.32
N LEU A 71 -4.76 16.16 -1.25
CA LEU A 71 -5.48 15.36 -2.23
C LEU A 71 -6.99 15.45 -2.05
N THR A 72 -7.70 15.43 -3.18
CA THR A 72 -9.16 15.37 -3.25
C THR A 72 -9.63 13.95 -3.59
N PRO A 73 -10.83 13.53 -3.16
CA PRO A 73 -11.35 12.21 -3.45
C PRO A 73 -11.34 11.83 -4.94
N ASN A 74 -10.94 10.60 -5.25
CA ASN A 74 -11.02 10.05 -6.60
C ASN A 74 -12.40 9.39 -6.83
N ALA A 75 -13.10 9.81 -7.89
CA ALA A 75 -14.39 9.26 -8.27
C ALA A 75 -14.31 7.75 -8.59
N GLU A 76 -13.17 7.28 -9.09
CA GLU A 76 -12.97 5.86 -9.38
C GLU A 76 -13.09 4.98 -8.14
N TYR A 77 -12.62 5.45 -7.00
CA TYR A 77 -12.62 4.69 -5.74
C TYR A 77 -14.01 4.63 -5.10
N ALA A 78 -14.99 5.41 -5.58
CA ALA A 78 -16.36 5.34 -5.09
C ALA A 78 -17.02 3.95 -5.27
N ARG A 79 -16.49 3.13 -6.18
CA ARG A 79 -16.96 1.75 -6.42
C ARG A 79 -16.42 0.73 -5.41
N PHE A 80 -15.39 1.08 -4.66
CA PHE A 80 -14.72 0.13 -3.77
C PHE A 80 -15.53 -0.16 -2.51
N PRO A 81 -15.34 -1.36 -1.93
CA PRO A 81 -15.73 -1.65 -0.55
C PRO A 81 -15.33 -0.50 0.38
N ARG A 82 -16.30 -0.08 1.21
CA ARG A 82 -16.11 0.99 2.18
C ARG A 82 -15.94 0.41 3.56
N TYR A 83 -14.94 0.91 4.26
CA TYR A 83 -14.53 0.53 5.60
C TYR A 83 -14.63 1.74 6.52
N VAL A 84 -15.14 1.54 7.73
CA VAL A 84 -15.28 2.60 8.74
C VAL A 84 -14.73 2.09 10.06
N GLY A 85 -14.04 2.95 10.79
CA GLY A 85 -13.51 2.64 12.10
C GLY A 85 -12.46 3.66 12.53
N THR A 86 -11.40 3.20 13.19
CA THR A 86 -10.41 4.06 13.85
C THR A 86 -9.01 3.89 13.29
N LEU A 87 -8.24 4.98 13.32
CA LEU A 87 -6.78 5.03 13.27
C LEU A 87 -6.31 5.85 14.49
N GLY A 88 -5.66 5.19 15.44
CA GLY A 88 -5.52 5.71 16.81
C GLY A 88 -6.90 6.08 17.38
N ASP A 89 -7.00 7.28 17.95
CA ASP A 89 -8.26 7.80 18.50
C ASP A 89 -9.18 8.45 17.46
N ARG A 90 -8.79 8.44 16.17
CA ARG A 90 -9.47 9.21 15.13
C ARG A 90 -10.33 8.33 14.25
N GLN A 91 -11.56 8.78 14.01
CA GLN A 91 -12.47 8.12 13.07
C GLN A 91 -12.01 8.32 11.62
N ILE A 92 -11.99 7.23 10.85
CA ILE A 92 -11.69 7.25 9.42
C ILE A 92 -12.73 6.47 8.60
N GLU A 93 -12.84 6.86 7.34
CA GLU A 93 -13.51 6.10 6.29
C GLU A 93 -12.49 5.76 5.21
N MET A 94 -12.33 4.48 4.89
CA MET A 94 -11.44 3.98 3.85
C MET A 94 -12.25 3.33 2.73
N LYS A 95 -11.84 3.56 1.49
CA LYS A 95 -12.33 2.84 0.31
C LYS A 95 -11.15 2.03 -0.22
N LEU A 96 -11.25 0.70 -0.19
CA LEU A 96 -10.14 -0.19 -0.54
C LEU A 96 -10.60 -1.25 -1.54
N GLY A 97 -9.94 -1.33 -2.69
CA GLY A 97 -10.26 -2.25 -3.77
C GLY A 97 -9.02 -2.97 -4.29
N ALA A 98 -9.24 -4.06 -5.03
CA ALA A 98 -8.17 -4.74 -5.74
C ALA A 98 -7.72 -3.91 -6.96
N LYS A 99 -6.42 -3.90 -7.23
CA LYS A 99 -5.85 -3.42 -8.49
C LYS A 99 -6.26 -4.37 -9.62
N THR A 100 -6.34 -3.84 -10.85
CA THR A 100 -6.76 -4.61 -12.03
C THR A 100 -5.61 -5.28 -12.76
N ASP A 101 -4.40 -4.79 -12.54
CA ASP A 101 -3.15 -5.14 -13.22
C ASP A 101 -2.23 -6.04 -12.38
N GLU A 102 -2.48 -6.14 -11.08
CA GLU A 102 -1.68 -6.91 -10.11
C GLU A 102 -2.60 -7.77 -9.22
N PRO A 103 -2.49 -9.11 -9.25
CA PRO A 103 -3.44 -9.99 -8.56
C PRO A 103 -3.53 -9.86 -7.03
N SER A 104 -2.42 -9.56 -6.35
CA SER A 104 -2.36 -9.27 -4.91
C SER A 104 -2.59 -7.80 -4.59
N GLY A 105 -2.46 -6.95 -5.62
CA GLY A 105 -2.43 -5.51 -5.46
C GLY A 105 -3.75 -4.97 -4.93
N VAL A 106 -3.65 -4.07 -3.97
CA VAL A 106 -4.77 -3.29 -3.44
C VAL A 106 -4.45 -1.81 -3.54
N HIS A 107 -5.49 -1.00 -3.69
CA HIS A 107 -5.37 0.45 -3.66
C HIS A 107 -6.65 1.13 -3.24
N GLY A 108 -6.52 2.40 -2.85
CA GLY A 108 -7.66 3.15 -2.39
C GLY A 108 -7.31 4.51 -1.81
N GLU A 109 -8.22 4.99 -1.00
CA GLU A 109 -8.08 6.24 -0.27
C GLU A 109 -8.78 6.13 1.09
N TYR A 110 -8.31 6.87 2.08
CA TYR A 110 -9.08 7.12 3.30
C TYR A 110 -9.15 8.61 3.62
N LYS A 111 -10.11 8.96 4.47
CA LYS A 111 -10.24 10.31 5.03
C LYS A 111 -10.53 10.23 6.52
N PHE A 112 -10.07 11.23 7.25
CA PHE A 112 -10.53 11.47 8.60
C PHE A 112 -11.96 12.03 8.59
N ALA A 113 -12.76 11.66 9.59
CA ALA A 113 -14.09 12.23 9.77
C ALA A 113 -14.02 13.77 9.81
N GLY A 114 -14.88 14.44 9.05
CA GLY A 114 -14.91 15.91 8.93
C GLY A 114 -13.86 16.52 8.00
N SER A 115 -12.94 15.73 7.44
CA SER A 115 -11.96 16.21 6.45
C SER A 115 -12.50 16.11 5.03
N PRO A 116 -12.33 17.15 4.19
CA PRO A 116 -12.56 17.05 2.74
C PRO A 116 -11.39 16.40 2.00
N ASN A 117 -10.22 16.32 2.64
CA ASN A 117 -8.99 15.79 2.05
C ASN A 117 -8.90 14.29 2.25
N VAL A 118 -8.29 13.61 1.29
CA VAL A 118 -8.01 12.17 1.32
C VAL A 118 -6.52 11.89 1.42
N ILE A 119 -6.20 10.67 1.81
CA ILE A 119 -4.86 10.10 1.85
C ILE A 119 -4.93 8.81 1.03
N LEU A 120 -4.01 8.66 0.07
CA LEU A 120 -3.93 7.49 -0.79
C LEU A 120 -3.29 6.33 -0.05
N VAL A 121 -3.74 5.12 -0.39
CA VAL A 121 -3.09 3.88 0.05
C VAL A 121 -2.93 2.92 -1.11
N ALA A 122 -1.81 2.20 -1.14
CA ALA A 122 -1.55 1.15 -2.11
C ALA A 122 -0.57 0.12 -1.55
N GLY A 123 -0.71 -1.14 -1.98
CA GLY A 123 0.19 -2.21 -1.60
C GLY A 123 -0.43 -3.55 -1.96
N ASP A 124 -0.32 -4.53 -1.08
CA ASP A 124 -0.72 -5.90 -1.32
C ASP A 124 -1.61 -6.46 -0.21
N ARG A 125 -2.44 -7.41 -0.60
CA ARG A 125 -3.05 -8.38 0.31
C ARG A 125 -2.49 -9.74 -0.05
N ASP A 126 -1.95 -10.47 0.93
CA ASP A 126 -1.60 -11.88 0.81
C ASP A 126 -2.39 -12.71 1.82
N GLY A 127 -3.37 -13.48 1.33
CA GLY A 127 -4.30 -14.21 2.17
C GLY A 127 -5.11 -13.30 3.10
N ASP A 128 -4.84 -13.40 4.40
CA ASP A 128 -5.40 -12.54 5.44
C ASP A 128 -4.52 -11.34 5.79
N THR A 129 -3.29 -11.25 5.29
CA THR A 129 -2.35 -10.17 5.62
C THR A 129 -2.52 -8.99 4.67
N LEU A 130 -2.48 -7.78 5.22
CA LEU A 130 -2.52 -6.51 4.50
C LEU A 130 -1.19 -5.78 4.73
N GLU A 131 -0.54 -5.35 3.65
CA GLU A 131 0.63 -4.49 3.69
C GLU A 131 0.42 -3.35 2.69
N ILE A 132 0.25 -2.12 3.16
CA ILE A 132 0.01 -0.96 2.29
C ILE A 132 0.83 0.26 2.74
N GLU A 133 1.21 1.06 1.77
CA GLU A 133 1.88 2.35 1.95
C GLU A 133 0.85 3.48 1.87
N GLU A 134 1.12 4.56 2.59
CA GLU A 134 0.28 5.74 2.71
C GLU A 134 0.94 6.93 2.01
N SER A 135 0.16 7.76 1.32
CA SER A 135 0.64 9.02 0.75
C SER A 135 -0.39 10.13 0.83
N ASN A 136 0.01 11.31 1.31
CA ASN A 136 -0.84 12.49 1.40
C ASN A 136 -0.73 13.43 0.18
N ASP A 137 0.17 13.15 -0.76
CA ASP A 137 0.41 13.95 -1.97
C ASP A 137 0.53 13.11 -3.27
N GLY A 138 0.52 11.79 -3.15
CA GLY A 138 0.61 10.84 -4.27
C GLY A 138 2.02 10.60 -4.78
N THR A 139 3.04 11.14 -4.11
CA THR A 139 4.45 11.07 -4.53
C THR A 139 5.40 10.63 -3.43
N HIS A 140 5.09 10.94 -2.17
CA HIS A 140 5.90 10.55 -1.01
C HIS A 140 5.15 9.57 -0.12
N ILE A 141 5.87 8.57 0.39
CA ILE A 141 5.36 7.66 1.41
C ILE A 141 5.39 8.40 2.75
N THR A 142 4.24 8.49 3.40
CA THR A 142 4.07 9.16 4.70
C THR A 142 3.74 8.20 5.83
N GLY A 143 3.54 6.92 5.52
CA GLY A 143 3.35 5.88 6.52
C GLY A 143 3.20 4.50 5.89
N ASN A 144 3.29 3.48 6.75
CA ASN A 144 3.20 2.06 6.40
C ASN A 144 2.14 1.40 7.28
N TRP A 145 1.31 0.57 6.68
CA TRP A 145 0.23 -0.12 7.37
C TRP A 145 0.45 -1.62 7.25
N VAL A 146 0.38 -2.33 8.37
CA VAL A 146 0.40 -3.79 8.43
C VAL A 146 -0.81 -4.25 9.23
N GLY A 147 -1.59 -5.16 8.67
CA GLY A 147 -2.80 -5.65 9.34
C GLY A 147 -3.25 -7.02 8.90
N LYS A 148 -4.35 -7.48 9.51
CA LYS A 148 -4.99 -8.76 9.22
C LYS A 148 -6.48 -8.61 8.99
N PHE A 149 -6.97 -9.26 7.94
CA PHE A 149 -8.38 -9.43 7.64
C PHE A 149 -8.97 -10.57 8.49
N ALA A 150 -10.07 -10.30 9.17
CA ALA A 150 -10.87 -11.34 9.79
C ALA A 150 -11.88 -11.94 8.79
N ALA A 151 -12.52 -13.04 9.20
CA ALA A 151 -13.47 -13.78 8.36
C ALA A 151 -14.74 -12.96 8.00
N ASP A 152 -15.10 -11.98 8.81
CA ASP A 152 -16.22 -11.06 8.55
C ASP A 152 -15.84 -9.91 7.59
N GLY A 153 -14.58 -9.87 7.15
CA GLY A 153 -14.03 -8.87 6.28
C GLY A 153 -13.52 -7.62 6.98
N SER A 154 -13.61 -7.52 8.32
CA SER A 154 -12.92 -6.47 9.08
C SER A 154 -11.41 -6.59 8.93
N VAL A 155 -10.69 -5.48 9.11
CA VAL A 155 -9.24 -5.42 9.05
C VAL A 155 -8.70 -4.58 10.20
N SER A 156 -7.70 -5.11 10.90
CA SER A 156 -7.09 -4.46 12.05
C SER A 156 -5.59 -4.64 12.07
N GLY A 157 -4.85 -3.69 12.63
CA GLY A 157 -3.39 -3.72 12.65
C GLY A 157 -2.78 -2.41 13.13
N GLU A 158 -1.59 -2.10 12.64
CA GLU A 158 -0.82 -0.91 12.99
C GLU A 158 -0.49 -0.09 11.75
N ARG A 159 -0.53 1.23 11.89
CA ARG A 159 0.03 2.22 10.97
C ARG A 159 1.24 2.85 11.62
N MET A 160 2.37 2.91 10.92
CA MET A 160 3.63 3.49 11.41
C MET A 160 4.10 4.60 10.46
N ASP A 161 5.00 5.45 10.96
CA ASP A 161 5.78 6.36 10.11
C ASP A 161 6.78 5.54 9.24
N PRO A 162 7.35 6.11 8.16
CA PRO A 162 8.25 5.38 7.26
C PRO A 162 9.53 4.86 7.91
N ASP A 163 9.91 5.41 9.07
CA ASP A 163 11.03 4.95 9.89
C ASP A 163 10.59 3.94 10.97
N GLU A 164 9.40 3.36 10.82
CA GLU A 164 8.76 2.40 11.73
C GLU A 164 8.42 2.97 13.13
N SER A 165 8.53 4.29 13.30
CA SER A 165 8.13 4.95 14.55
C SER A 165 6.63 5.23 14.61
N ASN A 166 6.14 5.70 15.76
CA ASN A 166 4.77 6.20 15.94
C ASN A 166 3.68 5.22 15.48
N ALA A 167 3.78 3.96 15.93
CA ALA A 167 2.75 2.96 15.68
C ALA A 167 1.40 3.41 16.25
N GLN A 168 0.37 3.36 15.40
CA GLN A 168 -1.01 3.69 15.72
C GLN A 168 -1.92 2.52 15.34
N PRO A 169 -2.71 2.01 16.30
CA PRO A 169 -3.60 0.90 16.02
C PRO A 169 -4.73 1.34 15.10
N PHE A 170 -5.21 0.45 14.25
CA PHE A 170 -6.43 0.64 13.49
C PHE A 170 -7.37 -0.57 13.60
N ASP A 171 -8.68 -0.31 13.56
CA ASP A 171 -9.74 -1.31 13.45
C ASP A 171 -10.76 -0.75 12.45
N LEU A 172 -10.95 -1.45 11.34
CA LEU A 172 -11.81 -1.04 10.24
C LEU A 172 -12.80 -2.15 9.90
N ARG A 173 -14.08 -1.79 9.82
CA ARG A 173 -15.16 -2.73 9.50
C ARG A 173 -15.84 -2.37 8.18
N PRO A 174 -16.25 -3.35 7.37
CA PRO A 174 -17.08 -3.08 6.21
C PRO A 174 -18.32 -2.28 6.61
N ALA A 175 -18.56 -1.15 5.95
CA ALA A 175 -19.70 -0.29 6.20
C ALA A 175 -21.04 -0.98 5.88
N VAL A 176 -20.99 -1.99 5.00
CA VAL A 176 -22.12 -2.87 4.67
C VAL A 176 -21.64 -4.31 4.80
N PRO A 177 -22.29 -5.15 5.64
CA PRO A 177 -21.93 -6.56 5.76
C PRO A 177 -21.88 -7.28 4.40
N GLY A 178 -20.83 -8.08 4.18
CA GLY A 178 -20.61 -8.78 2.91
C GLY A 178 -20.12 -7.91 1.74
N LYS A 179 -19.96 -6.59 1.92
CA LYS A 179 -19.30 -5.69 0.96
C LYS A 179 -17.88 -5.37 1.45
N ALA A 180 -17.04 -6.39 1.50
CA ALA A 180 -15.63 -6.30 1.85
C ALA A 180 -14.75 -6.55 0.62
N LEU A 181 -13.46 -6.23 0.75
CA LEU A 181 -12.42 -6.61 -0.20
C LEU A 181 -12.44 -8.15 -0.32
N PRO A 182 -12.63 -8.71 -1.54
CA PRO A 182 -12.67 -10.15 -1.72
C PRO A 182 -11.32 -10.77 -1.33
N PRO A 183 -11.32 -11.97 -0.71
CA PRO A 183 -10.08 -12.69 -0.47
C PRO A 183 -9.41 -13.05 -1.81
N MET A 184 -8.08 -13.12 -1.81
CA MET A 184 -7.34 -13.57 -2.98
C MET A 184 -7.84 -14.93 -3.46
N GLY A 185 -8.02 -15.09 -4.77
CA GLY A 185 -8.52 -16.34 -5.35
C GLY A 185 -10.05 -16.50 -5.34
N ALA A 186 -10.81 -15.56 -4.76
CA ALA A 186 -12.27 -15.53 -4.88
C ALA A 186 -12.77 -14.90 -6.20
N ALA A 187 -11.96 -14.96 -7.27
CA ALA A 187 -12.48 -14.83 -8.62
C ALA A 187 -13.62 -15.84 -8.73
N LYS A 188 -14.84 -15.34 -8.97
CA LYS A 188 -16.08 -16.10 -9.06
C LYS A 188 -15.79 -17.41 -9.80
N ALA A 189 -15.76 -18.52 -9.06
CA ALA A 189 -15.70 -19.83 -9.68
C ALA A 189 -16.85 -19.85 -10.71
N PRO A 190 -16.59 -20.17 -11.99
CA PRO A 190 -17.69 -20.47 -12.89
C PRO A 190 -18.52 -21.55 -12.19
N ALA A 191 -19.85 -21.41 -12.22
CA ALA A 191 -20.74 -22.41 -11.65
C ALA A 191 -20.27 -23.78 -12.16
N ALA A 192 -19.79 -24.63 -11.26
CA ALA A 192 -19.34 -25.95 -11.63
C ALA A 192 -20.51 -26.61 -12.38
N PRO A 193 -20.28 -27.19 -13.57
CA PRO A 193 -21.33 -27.94 -14.23
C PRO A 193 -21.80 -29.02 -13.25
N SER A 194 -23.09 -28.97 -12.92
CA SER A 194 -23.75 -29.97 -12.08
C SER A 194 -23.38 -31.36 -12.60
N LEU A 195 -22.74 -32.18 -11.77
CA LEU A 195 -22.56 -33.61 -12.03
C LEU A 195 -23.87 -34.33 -11.72
N GLU A 196 -24.96 -33.90 -12.33
CA GLU A 196 -26.13 -34.77 -12.44
C GLU A 196 -25.74 -35.95 -13.34
N PRO A 197 -25.90 -37.20 -12.87
CA PRO A 197 -25.71 -38.36 -13.72
C PRO A 197 -26.63 -38.25 -14.95
N ALA A 198 -26.04 -38.41 -16.14
CA ALA A 198 -26.80 -38.40 -17.38
C ALA A 198 -27.92 -39.47 -17.33
N PRO A 199 -29.16 -39.16 -17.75
CA PRO A 199 -30.21 -40.16 -17.84
C PRO A 199 -29.80 -41.27 -18.83
N PRO A 200 -30.18 -42.53 -18.58
CA PRO A 200 -29.75 -43.66 -19.39
C PRO A 200 -30.25 -43.51 -20.83
N ALA A 201 -29.37 -43.80 -21.79
CA ALA A 201 -29.70 -43.78 -23.21
C ALA A 201 -30.80 -44.82 -23.53
N PRO A 202 -31.76 -44.48 -24.42
CA PRO A 202 -32.83 -45.41 -24.79
C PRO A 202 -32.27 -46.60 -25.59
N PRO A 203 -32.86 -47.80 -25.44
CA PRO A 203 -32.37 -49.00 -26.12
C PRO A 203 -32.54 -48.87 -27.64
N LYS A 204 -31.44 -49.13 -28.35
CA LYS A 204 -31.43 -49.32 -29.81
C LYS A 204 -32.06 -50.67 -30.12
N ASN A 205 -33.38 -50.68 -30.30
CA ASN A 205 -34.12 -51.63 -31.14
C ASN A 205 -35.58 -51.17 -31.22
N SER A 206 -35.86 -50.24 -32.13
CA SER A 206 -37.21 -50.02 -32.65
C SER A 206 -37.20 -50.40 -34.12
N VAL A 207 -37.63 -51.63 -34.38
CA VAL A 207 -37.96 -52.11 -35.71
C VAL A 207 -39.31 -51.49 -36.09
N GLY A 208 -39.40 -50.98 -37.31
CA GLY A 208 -40.46 -50.08 -37.77
C GLY A 208 -41.89 -50.60 -37.55
N GLY A 209 -42.75 -49.69 -37.10
CA GLY A 209 -44.21 -49.80 -37.18
C GLY A 209 -44.73 -48.56 -37.90
N THR A 210 -45.32 -48.76 -39.06
CA THR A 210 -45.86 -47.74 -39.96
C THR A 210 -47.02 -46.98 -39.34
N SER A 211 -47.09 -45.69 -39.68
CA SER A 211 -48.12 -44.72 -39.27
C SER A 211 -49.55 -45.21 -39.53
N ASN A 212 -50.43 -44.88 -38.58
CA ASN A 212 -51.89 -44.98 -38.72
C ASN A 212 -52.40 -44.15 -39.91
N VAL A 213 -53.08 -44.80 -40.84
CA VAL A 213 -54.03 -44.16 -41.76
C VAL A 213 -55.43 -44.43 -41.22
N ILE A 214 -56.14 -43.35 -40.91
CA ILE A 214 -57.57 -43.32 -40.59
C ILE A 214 -58.29 -42.87 -41.86
N ILE A 215 -59.15 -43.73 -42.39
CA ILE A 215 -60.26 -43.44 -43.33
C ILE A 215 -61.34 -44.43 -42.86
N GLY A 216 -62.53 -44.07 -42.37
CA GLY A 216 -63.45 -43.04 -42.81
C GLY A 216 -64.59 -43.75 -43.55
N GLU A 217 -65.70 -43.99 -42.83
CA GLU A 217 -66.96 -44.69 -43.19
C GLU A 217 -66.97 -46.24 -43.25
#